data_AF-A0A4Z2BDC0-F1
#
_entry.id   AF-A0A4Z2BDC0-F1
#
_cell.length_a   1.000
_cell.length_b   1.000
_cell.length_c   1.000
_cell.angle_alpha   90.00
_cell.angle_beta   90.00
_cell.angle_gamma   90.00
#
_symmetry.space_group_name_H-M   'P 1'
#
loop_
_entity.id
_entity.type
_entity.pdbx_description
1 polymer ?
#
loop_
_entity_poly.entity_id
_entity_poly.type
_entity_poly.pdbx_seq_one_letter_code
_entity_poly.pdbx_strand_id
1 'polypeptide(L)'
;MAFCGLFSDTLALLNGVGVSTGEALAARVITWLDRKGRGFPILPLLTACSRCLASVRHMTRIMEACITAYFDHVEQESLGWGPVLASLQVPELTVEDFLSESQSGGSFLTLYAFILQRLNTEHTAANERRILALINTWTNQVFPSGPGDEAKLFLWWHKALNLSAEQLQPQSGQTEVSGVVMGLQKLETRLLQLGEERLNSGLLGAIGLGKRSPVSNSFRVVVRSLAAFLSIQVPSEKEIRLQPTSDLQLSAKAQQTLGMLEAMASSKQYAEFEESVTKAAQFIRYPGHCLRDGPRLLALLANLLYPDLRYLHIIH
;
A
#
# COMPACT_ATOMS: atom_id res chain seq x y z
N MET A 1 -21.19 -20.38 -12.19
CA MET A 1 -20.69 -20.79 -13.52
C MET A 1 -21.30 -19.99 -14.67
N ALA A 2 -22.63 -19.79 -14.74
CA ALA A 2 -23.26 -19.06 -15.86
C ALA A 2 -22.75 -17.61 -16.07
N PHE A 3 -22.58 -16.82 -15.00
CA PHE A 3 -22.05 -15.45 -15.11
C PHE A 3 -20.59 -15.40 -15.56
N CYS A 4 -19.75 -16.34 -15.11
CA CYS A 4 -18.36 -16.41 -15.59
C CYS A 4 -18.32 -16.66 -17.10
N GLY A 5 -19.15 -17.58 -17.62
CA GLY A 5 -19.25 -17.82 -19.07
C GLY A 5 -19.63 -16.57 -19.86
N LEU A 6 -20.68 -15.85 -19.42
CA LEU A 6 -21.10 -14.59 -20.05
C LEU A 6 -19.98 -13.54 -20.08
N PHE A 7 -19.25 -13.40 -18.98
CA PHE A 7 -18.12 -12.48 -18.92
C PHE A 7 -16.94 -12.94 -19.77
N SER A 8 -16.64 -14.24 -19.78
CA SER A 8 -15.61 -14.84 -20.63
C SER A 8 -15.85 -14.52 -22.10
N ASP A 9 -17.08 -14.70 -22.59
CA ASP A 9 -17.44 -14.42 -23.99
C ASP A 9 -17.33 -12.92 -24.31
N THR A 10 -17.73 -12.07 -23.36
CA THR A 10 -17.64 -10.61 -23.52
C THR A 10 -16.19 -10.12 -23.52
N LEU A 11 -15.35 -10.66 -22.63
CA LEU A 11 -13.93 -10.32 -22.53
C LEU A 11 -13.13 -10.89 -23.71
N ALA A 12 -13.55 -12.02 -24.28
CA ALA A 12 -12.90 -12.58 -25.47
C ALA A 12 -12.94 -11.61 -26.66
N LEU A 13 -13.93 -10.72 -26.73
CA LEU A 13 -13.98 -9.66 -27.74
C LEU A 13 -12.78 -8.70 -27.64
N LEU A 14 -12.24 -8.46 -26.43
CA LEU A 14 -11.05 -7.63 -26.24
C LEU A 14 -9.78 -8.25 -26.85
N ASN A 15 -9.76 -9.57 -27.09
CA ASN A 15 -8.60 -10.26 -27.66
C ASN A 15 -8.50 -10.11 -29.18
N GLY A 16 -9.64 -9.88 -29.87
CA GLY A 16 -9.70 -9.85 -31.33
C GLY A 16 -9.70 -8.43 -31.94
N VAL A 17 -9.69 -7.39 -31.11
CA VAL A 17 -9.76 -5.99 -31.56
C VAL A 17 -8.38 -5.33 -31.60
N GLY A 18 -8.23 -4.33 -32.48
CA GLY A 18 -7.01 -3.51 -32.52
C GLY A 18 -6.80 -2.72 -31.22
N VAL A 19 -5.55 -2.30 -30.97
CA VAL A 19 -5.09 -1.70 -29.71
C VAL A 19 -5.98 -0.53 -29.25
N SER A 20 -6.28 0.44 -30.13
CA SER A 20 -7.10 1.62 -29.78
C SER A 20 -8.52 1.24 -29.35
N THR A 21 -9.13 0.29 -30.06
CA THR A 21 -10.47 -0.22 -29.74
C THR A 21 -10.45 -1.02 -28.44
N GLY A 22 -9.43 -1.85 -28.23
CA GLY A 22 -9.22 -2.60 -26.99
C GLY A 22 -9.12 -1.68 -25.77
N GLU A 23 -8.31 -0.62 -25.87
CA GLU A 23 -8.17 0.39 -24.81
C GLU A 23 -9.49 1.11 -24.50
N ALA A 24 -10.24 1.50 -25.54
CA ALA A 24 -11.55 2.13 -25.38
C ALA A 24 -12.58 1.20 -24.72
N LEU A 25 -12.59 -0.08 -25.10
CA LEU A 25 -13.47 -1.08 -24.50
C LEU A 25 -13.09 -1.37 -23.05
N ALA A 26 -11.80 -1.53 -22.74
CA ALA A 26 -11.33 -1.70 -21.37
C ALA A 26 -11.72 -0.50 -20.48
N ALA A 27 -11.53 0.73 -20.99
CA ALA A 27 -11.96 1.94 -20.29
C ALA A 27 -13.48 1.97 -20.04
N ARG A 28 -14.29 1.50 -21.00
CA ARG A 28 -15.74 1.38 -20.83
C ARG A 28 -16.12 0.35 -19.77
N VAL A 29 -15.46 -0.81 -19.74
CA VAL A 29 -15.68 -1.84 -18.70
C VAL A 29 -15.35 -1.28 -17.32
N ILE A 30 -14.22 -0.58 -17.18
CA ILE A 30 -13.80 0.04 -15.91
C ILE A 30 -14.80 1.11 -15.47
N THR A 31 -15.18 2.03 -16.38
CA THR A 31 -16.19 3.07 -16.10
C THR A 31 -17.54 2.48 -15.74
N TRP A 32 -17.87 1.33 -16.34
CA TRP A 32 -19.11 0.63 -16.05
C TRP A 32 -19.09 -0.02 -14.66
N LEU A 33 -17.96 -0.59 -14.23
CA LEU A 33 -17.80 -1.15 -12.88
C LEU A 33 -17.99 -0.07 -11.81
N ASP A 34 -17.40 1.11 -12.01
CA ASP A 34 -17.52 2.27 -11.11
C ASP A 34 -18.97 2.77 -10.92
N ARG A 35 -19.82 2.55 -11.92
CA ARG A 35 -21.21 3.02 -11.93
C ARG A 35 -22.22 1.97 -11.46
N LYS A 36 -21.80 0.73 -11.23
CA LYS A 36 -22.76 -0.34 -10.89
C LYS A 36 -23.08 -0.34 -9.40
N GLY A 37 -24.29 -0.77 -9.08
CA GLY A 37 -24.76 -0.89 -7.71
C GLY A 37 -24.50 -2.28 -7.13
N ARG A 38 -24.92 -2.45 -5.87
CA ARG A 38 -24.93 -3.73 -5.16
C ARG A 38 -25.58 -4.85 -6.00
N GLY A 39 -25.04 -6.07 -5.89
CA GLY A 39 -25.57 -7.26 -6.57
C GLY A 39 -25.00 -7.57 -7.96
N PHE A 40 -24.14 -6.72 -8.52
CA PHE A 40 -23.41 -7.06 -9.74
C PHE A 40 -22.39 -8.19 -9.46
N PRO A 41 -22.29 -9.25 -10.29
CA PRO A 41 -21.38 -10.37 -10.06
C PRO A 41 -19.90 -10.02 -10.37
N ILE A 42 -19.32 -9.13 -9.55
CA ILE A 42 -17.94 -8.63 -9.67
C ILE A 42 -16.92 -9.76 -9.56
N LEU A 43 -17.08 -10.65 -8.58
CA LEU A 43 -16.14 -11.76 -8.36
C LEU A 43 -16.09 -12.75 -9.54
N PRO A 44 -17.23 -13.18 -10.13
CA PRO A 44 -17.23 -13.89 -11.40
C PRO A 44 -16.51 -13.18 -12.55
N LEU A 45 -16.63 -11.85 -12.66
CA LEU A 45 -15.90 -11.08 -13.67
C LEU A 45 -14.40 -11.07 -13.39
N LEU A 46 -13.99 -10.91 -12.13
CA LEU A 46 -12.59 -10.98 -11.71
C LEU A 46 -11.96 -12.32 -12.13
N THR A 47 -12.65 -13.43 -11.88
CA THR A 47 -12.19 -14.77 -12.33
C THR A 47 -12.14 -14.89 -13.86
N ALA A 48 -13.11 -14.33 -14.57
CA ALA A 48 -13.11 -14.36 -16.04
C ALA A 48 -11.94 -13.56 -16.63
N CYS A 49 -11.59 -12.42 -16.03
CA CYS A 49 -10.45 -11.60 -16.46
C CYS A 49 -9.14 -12.39 -16.48
N SER A 50 -8.87 -13.17 -15.43
CA SER A 50 -7.67 -14.01 -15.35
C SER A 50 -7.56 -15.05 -16.46
N ARG A 51 -8.68 -15.57 -16.94
CA ARG A 51 -8.73 -16.72 -17.85
C ARG A 51 -8.85 -16.33 -19.31
N CYS A 52 -9.46 -15.18 -19.58
CA CYS A 52 -9.96 -14.86 -20.91
C CYS A 52 -9.25 -13.69 -21.56
N LEU A 53 -8.49 -12.87 -20.84
CA LEU A 53 -7.78 -11.74 -21.44
C LEU A 53 -6.36 -12.14 -21.85
N ALA A 54 -6.06 -11.98 -23.14
CA ALA A 54 -4.71 -12.21 -23.68
C ALA A 54 -3.75 -11.04 -23.37
N SER A 55 -4.28 -9.82 -23.28
CA SER A 55 -3.51 -8.63 -22.93
C SER A 55 -3.34 -8.53 -21.42
N VAL A 56 -2.10 -8.68 -20.93
CA VAL A 56 -1.73 -8.48 -19.53
C VAL A 56 -2.15 -7.09 -19.05
N ARG A 57 -1.96 -6.05 -19.88
CA ARG A 57 -2.37 -4.68 -19.56
C ARG A 57 -3.88 -4.51 -19.34
N HIS A 58 -4.70 -5.15 -20.17
CA HIS A 58 -6.15 -5.11 -19.96
C HIS A 58 -6.53 -5.92 -18.72
N MET A 59 -5.86 -7.06 -18.51
CA MET A 59 -6.07 -7.93 -17.37
C MET A 59 -5.84 -7.19 -16.05
N THR A 60 -4.67 -6.60 -15.84
CA THR A 60 -4.32 -5.91 -14.58
C THR A 60 -5.27 -4.76 -14.27
N ARG A 61 -5.59 -3.93 -15.27
CA ARG A 61 -6.50 -2.79 -15.11
C ARG A 61 -7.93 -3.17 -14.78
N ILE A 62 -8.47 -4.19 -15.46
CA ILE A 62 -9.85 -4.64 -15.19
C ILE A 62 -9.92 -5.38 -13.85
N MET A 63 -8.88 -6.14 -13.48
CA MET A 63 -8.77 -6.76 -12.15
C MET A 63 -8.77 -5.71 -11.04
N GLU A 64 -7.94 -4.67 -11.15
CA GLU A 64 -7.90 -3.57 -10.19
C GLU A 64 -9.27 -2.91 -10.03
N ALA A 65 -9.95 -2.65 -11.14
CA ALA A 65 -11.30 -2.08 -11.13
C ALA A 65 -12.33 -3.03 -10.49
N CYS A 66 -12.22 -4.34 -10.72
CA CYS A 66 -13.08 -5.32 -10.06
C CYS A 66 -12.85 -5.33 -8.55
N ILE A 67 -11.60 -5.33 -8.09
CA ILE A 67 -11.30 -5.35 -6.64
C ILE A 67 -11.78 -4.04 -5.99
N THR A 68 -11.57 -2.90 -6.66
CA THR A 68 -12.07 -1.59 -6.19
C THR A 68 -13.59 -1.61 -6.05
N ALA A 69 -14.31 -1.95 -7.14
CA ALA A 69 -15.77 -2.00 -7.13
C ALA A 69 -16.33 -3.02 -6.12
N TYR A 70 -15.61 -4.13 -5.88
CA TYR A 70 -15.99 -5.08 -4.84
C TYR A 70 -16.01 -4.38 -3.48
N PHE A 71 -14.94 -3.69 -3.08
CA PHE A 71 -14.91 -3.01 -1.78
C PHE A 71 -15.89 -1.84 -1.68
N ASP A 72 -16.20 -1.17 -2.78
CA ASP A 72 -17.18 -0.07 -2.81
C ASP A 72 -18.63 -0.55 -2.63
N HIS A 73 -18.94 -1.76 -3.12
CA HIS A 73 -20.32 -2.27 -3.19
C HIS A 73 -20.62 -3.48 -2.30
N VAL A 74 -19.61 -4.12 -1.71
CA VAL A 74 -19.78 -5.31 -0.85
C VAL A 74 -20.60 -4.97 0.40
N GLU A 75 -21.44 -5.92 0.81
CA GLU A 75 -22.21 -5.83 2.05
C GLU A 75 -21.31 -6.15 3.25
N GLN A 76 -21.64 -5.58 4.42
CA GLN A 76 -20.79 -5.69 5.60
C GLN A 76 -20.51 -7.16 6.02
N GLU A 77 -21.47 -8.06 5.83
CA GLU A 77 -21.34 -9.49 6.16
C GLU A 77 -20.37 -10.26 5.25
N SER A 78 -20.15 -9.77 4.03
CA SER A 78 -19.24 -10.38 3.05
C SER A 78 -17.94 -9.60 2.90
N LEU A 79 -17.74 -8.56 3.71
CA LEU A 79 -16.58 -7.69 3.64
C LEU A 79 -15.30 -8.45 3.99
N GLY A 80 -14.29 -8.32 3.13
CA GLY A 80 -12.96 -8.83 3.39
C GLY A 80 -12.26 -9.30 2.12
N TRP A 81 -10.98 -9.63 2.27
CA TRP A 81 -10.13 -10.04 1.15
C TRP A 81 -10.37 -11.49 0.70
N GLY A 82 -10.92 -12.37 1.55
CA GLY A 82 -11.11 -13.79 1.25
C GLY A 82 -11.77 -14.08 -0.11
N PRO A 83 -12.95 -13.49 -0.41
CA PRO A 83 -13.61 -13.68 -1.72
C PRO A 83 -12.79 -13.17 -2.91
N VAL A 84 -12.03 -12.08 -2.73
CA VAL A 84 -11.11 -11.56 -3.75
C VAL A 84 -9.99 -12.56 -4.01
N LEU A 85 -9.35 -13.08 -2.95
CA LEU A 85 -8.25 -14.04 -3.06
C LEU A 85 -8.70 -15.36 -3.70
N ALA A 86 -9.93 -15.80 -3.45
CA ALA A 86 -10.50 -17.00 -4.06
C ALA A 86 -10.83 -16.80 -5.56
N SER A 87 -11.11 -15.56 -5.98
CA SER A 87 -11.56 -15.25 -7.34
C SER A 87 -10.42 -14.84 -8.27
N LEU A 88 -9.38 -14.17 -7.73
CA LEU A 88 -8.20 -13.75 -8.45
C LEU A 88 -7.35 -14.97 -8.86
N GLN A 89 -7.02 -15.08 -10.14
CA GLN A 89 -6.03 -16.05 -10.62
C GLN A 89 -4.91 -15.28 -11.32
N VAL A 90 -3.68 -15.46 -10.85
CA VAL A 90 -2.49 -14.84 -11.43
C VAL A 90 -1.96 -15.74 -12.55
N PRO A 91 -1.67 -15.21 -13.75
CA PRO A 91 -1.23 -16.03 -14.87
C PRO A 91 0.15 -16.62 -14.59
N GLU A 92 0.24 -17.94 -14.46
CA GLU A 92 1.48 -18.64 -14.06
C GLU A 92 2.61 -18.49 -15.09
N LEU A 93 2.27 -18.58 -16.38
CA LEU A 93 3.26 -18.53 -17.47
C LEU A 93 3.80 -17.11 -17.73
N THR A 94 3.09 -16.07 -17.31
CA THR A 94 3.44 -14.65 -17.56
C THR A 94 3.43 -13.83 -16.27
N VAL A 95 3.75 -14.47 -15.14
CA VAL A 95 3.68 -13.84 -13.81
C VAL A 95 4.57 -12.61 -13.70
N GLU A 96 5.76 -12.60 -14.30
CA GLU A 96 6.67 -11.46 -14.25
C GLU A 96 6.11 -10.25 -15.02
N ASP A 97 5.59 -10.48 -16.23
CA ASP A 97 4.91 -9.45 -17.03
C ASP A 97 3.68 -8.91 -16.30
N PHE A 98 2.89 -9.80 -15.68
CA PHE A 98 1.72 -9.42 -14.90
C PHE A 98 2.07 -8.52 -13.72
N LEU A 99 3.12 -8.85 -12.96
CA LEU A 99 3.55 -8.04 -11.83
C LEU A 99 4.13 -6.69 -12.28
N SER A 100 4.96 -6.70 -13.33
CA SER A 100 5.55 -5.49 -13.92
C SER A 100 4.47 -4.53 -14.43
N GLU A 101 3.50 -5.04 -15.18
CA GLU A 101 2.39 -4.24 -15.72
C GLU A 101 1.43 -3.77 -14.63
N SER A 102 1.17 -4.60 -13.61
CA SER A 102 0.36 -4.18 -12.45
C SER A 102 1.03 -3.03 -11.70
N GLN A 103 2.36 -3.07 -11.55
CA GLN A 103 3.11 -2.04 -10.86
C GLN A 103 3.18 -0.75 -11.65
N SER A 104 3.52 -0.82 -12.94
CA SER A 104 3.59 0.36 -13.83
C SER A 104 2.22 1.01 -14.02
N GLY A 105 1.15 0.20 -14.07
CA GLY A 105 -0.23 0.63 -14.23
C GLY A 105 -0.94 1.06 -12.94
N GLY A 106 -0.28 1.00 -11.77
CA GLY A 106 -0.88 1.41 -10.50
C GLY A 106 -1.96 0.46 -9.96
N SER A 107 -1.93 -0.82 -10.33
CA SER A 107 -2.88 -1.85 -9.89
C SER A 107 -2.54 -2.37 -8.49
N PHE A 108 -2.57 -1.48 -7.50
CA PHE A 108 -2.05 -1.73 -6.16
C PHE A 108 -2.89 -2.73 -5.36
N LEU A 109 -4.22 -2.76 -5.51
CA LEU A 109 -5.06 -3.77 -4.84
C LEU A 109 -4.81 -5.16 -5.43
N THR A 110 -4.57 -5.23 -6.74
CA THR A 110 -4.21 -6.47 -7.45
C THR A 110 -2.87 -7.02 -6.96
N LEU A 111 -1.85 -6.17 -6.85
CA LEU A 111 -0.55 -6.53 -6.29
C LEU A 111 -0.64 -6.96 -4.82
N TYR A 112 -1.50 -6.30 -4.02
CA TYR A 112 -1.70 -6.69 -2.64
C TYR A 112 -2.41 -8.05 -2.51
N ALA A 113 -3.42 -8.32 -3.35
CA ALA A 113 -4.05 -9.63 -3.41
C ALA A 113 -3.04 -10.73 -3.77
N PHE A 114 -2.10 -10.46 -4.69
CA PHE A 114 -0.99 -11.38 -4.98
C PHE A 114 -0.10 -11.63 -3.74
N ILE A 115 0.27 -10.57 -3.01
CA ILE A 115 1.05 -10.70 -1.75
C ILE A 115 0.33 -11.64 -0.78
N LEU A 116 -0.97 -11.43 -0.57
CA LEU A 116 -1.76 -12.26 0.35
C LEU A 116 -1.87 -13.71 -0.13
N GLN A 117 -2.09 -13.95 -1.43
CA GLN A 117 -2.12 -15.31 -1.98
C GLN A 117 -0.80 -16.05 -1.73
N ARG A 118 0.34 -15.39 -1.97
CA ARG A 118 1.66 -16.00 -1.75
C ARG A 118 1.92 -16.33 -0.29
N LEU A 119 1.59 -15.42 0.62
CA LEU A 119 1.75 -15.64 2.07
C LEU A 119 0.81 -16.72 2.61
N ASN A 120 -0.42 -16.82 2.07
CA ASN A 120 -1.41 -17.82 2.49
C ASN A 120 -1.17 -19.22 1.90
N THR A 121 -0.45 -19.30 0.77
CA THR A 121 -0.15 -20.59 0.13
C THR A 121 1.10 -21.23 0.72
N GLU A 122 2.09 -20.42 1.11
CA GLU A 122 3.36 -20.90 1.62
C GLU A 122 3.76 -20.18 2.92
N HIS A 123 3.52 -20.83 4.05
CA HIS A 123 3.84 -20.32 5.39
C HIS A 123 5.28 -20.66 5.80
N THR A 124 6.26 -20.14 5.06
CA THR A 124 7.69 -20.33 5.35
C THR A 124 8.41 -18.99 5.55
N ALA A 125 9.40 -18.96 6.45
CA ALA A 125 10.25 -17.79 6.65
C ALA A 125 11.06 -17.40 5.38
N ALA A 126 11.28 -18.36 4.46
CA ALA A 126 11.90 -18.08 3.17
C ALA A 126 10.94 -17.31 2.24
N ASN A 127 9.68 -17.72 2.16
CA ASN A 127 8.65 -17.01 1.40
C ASN A 127 8.38 -15.62 1.98
N GLU A 128 8.25 -15.50 3.30
CA GLU A 128 8.08 -14.20 3.98
C GLU A 128 9.22 -13.22 3.66
N ARG A 129 10.48 -13.69 3.66
CA ARG A 129 11.64 -12.90 3.24
C ARG A 129 11.56 -12.47 1.77
N ARG A 130 11.18 -13.38 0.88
CA ARG A 130 11.01 -13.09 -0.55
C ARG A 130 9.92 -12.03 -0.77
N ILE A 131 8.79 -12.15 -0.08
CA ILE A 131 7.67 -11.20 -0.16
C ILE A 131 8.05 -9.85 0.44
N LEU A 132 8.76 -9.82 1.58
CA LEU A 132 9.27 -8.56 2.13
C LEU A 132 10.22 -7.85 1.17
N ALA A 133 11.16 -8.58 0.54
CA ALA A 133 12.06 -8.02 -0.46
C ALA A 133 11.30 -7.47 -1.69
N LEU A 134 10.24 -8.16 -2.12
CA LEU A 134 9.36 -7.72 -3.20
C LEU A 134 8.63 -6.41 -2.84
N ILE A 135 8.04 -6.34 -1.65
CA ILE A 135 7.35 -5.13 -1.18
C ILE A 135 8.33 -3.94 -1.07
N ASN A 136 9.54 -4.18 -0.56
CA ASN A 136 10.58 -3.16 -0.48
C ASN A 136 10.99 -2.66 -1.87
N THR A 137 11.08 -3.56 -2.86
CA THR A 137 11.38 -3.20 -4.24
C THR A 137 10.29 -2.31 -4.82
N TRP A 138 9.02 -2.74 -4.72
CA TRP A 138 7.88 -1.97 -5.25
C TRP A 138 7.74 -0.62 -4.58
N THR A 139 7.88 -0.56 -3.25
CA THR A 139 7.78 0.70 -2.48
C THR A 139 8.73 1.78 -3.00
N ASN A 140 9.95 1.40 -3.37
CA ASN A 140 10.95 2.33 -3.89
C ASN A 140 10.71 2.77 -5.34
N GLN A 141 9.89 2.04 -6.09
CA GLN A 141 9.64 2.28 -7.51
C GLN A 141 8.29 2.98 -7.77
N VAL A 142 7.31 2.80 -6.89
CA VAL A 142 5.94 3.33 -7.08
C VAL A 142 5.78 4.75 -6.54
N PHE A 143 5.11 5.60 -7.32
CA PHE A 143 4.64 6.91 -6.89
C PHE A 143 3.13 6.98 -7.15
N PRO A 144 2.27 7.24 -6.15
CA PRO A 144 0.83 7.24 -6.36
C PRO A 144 0.41 8.37 -7.31
N SER A 145 -0.48 8.06 -8.26
CA SER A 145 -0.93 9.00 -9.28
C SER A 145 -1.87 10.08 -8.73
N GLY A 146 -2.46 9.86 -7.56
CA GLY A 146 -3.31 10.80 -6.84
C GLY A 146 -4.07 10.17 -5.67
N PRO A 147 -5.06 10.88 -5.10
CA PRO A 147 -5.76 10.49 -3.86
C PRO A 147 -6.41 9.11 -3.88
N GLY A 148 -6.90 8.65 -5.04
CA GLY A 148 -7.52 7.34 -5.18
C GLY A 148 -6.56 6.15 -5.03
N ASP A 149 -5.26 6.39 -5.22
CA ASP A 149 -4.24 5.33 -5.21
C ASP A 149 -3.34 5.36 -3.96
N GLU A 150 -3.23 6.53 -3.32
CA GLU A 150 -2.38 6.77 -2.14
C GLU A 150 -2.60 5.76 -1.02
N ALA A 151 -3.85 5.59 -0.60
CA ALA A 151 -4.18 4.76 0.56
C ALA A 151 -3.99 3.25 0.30
N LYS A 152 -4.02 2.82 -0.97
CA LYS A 152 -3.76 1.41 -1.33
C LYS A 152 -2.35 0.98 -0.93
N LEU A 153 -1.39 1.91 -0.93
CA LEU A 153 -0.01 1.66 -0.50
C LEU A 153 0.09 1.25 0.97
N PHE A 154 -0.87 1.66 1.81
CA PHE A 154 -0.88 1.31 3.24
C PHE A 154 -0.99 -0.20 3.45
N LEU A 155 -1.67 -0.92 2.55
CA LEU A 155 -1.88 -2.35 2.65
C LEU A 155 -0.55 -3.12 2.67
N TRP A 156 0.33 -2.83 1.72
CA TRP A 156 1.63 -3.50 1.69
C TRP A 156 2.64 -2.88 2.66
N TRP A 157 2.53 -1.61 3.05
CA TRP A 157 3.40 -1.05 4.09
C TRP A 157 3.07 -1.65 5.45
N HIS A 158 1.79 -1.83 5.76
CA HIS A 158 1.34 -2.58 6.93
C HIS A 158 1.91 -3.99 6.91
N LYS A 159 1.85 -4.68 5.75
CA LYS A 159 2.42 -6.02 5.62
C LYS A 159 3.96 -6.02 5.78
N ALA A 160 4.67 -5.05 5.20
CA ALA A 160 6.12 -4.92 5.34
C ALA A 160 6.55 -4.68 6.78
N LEU A 161 5.82 -3.83 7.52
CA LEU A 161 6.09 -3.57 8.94
C LEU A 161 5.90 -4.83 9.79
N ASN A 162 4.82 -5.59 9.57
CA ASN A 162 4.59 -6.86 10.26
C ASN A 162 5.70 -7.88 9.96
N LEU A 163 6.00 -8.14 8.68
CA LEU A 163 7.03 -9.09 8.27
C LEU A 163 8.41 -8.69 8.79
N SER A 164 8.72 -7.38 8.81
CA SER A 164 9.99 -6.89 9.37
C SER A 164 10.06 -7.15 10.88
N ALA A 165 8.98 -6.88 11.63
CA ALA A 165 8.94 -7.10 13.07
C ALA A 165 9.04 -8.60 13.43
N GLU A 166 8.43 -9.48 12.64
CA GLU A 166 8.50 -10.94 12.79
C GLU A 166 9.92 -11.46 12.51
N GLN A 167 10.53 -11.01 11.42
CA GLN A 167 11.90 -11.41 11.05
C GLN A 167 12.96 -10.92 12.04
N LEU A 168 12.70 -9.84 12.78
CA LEU A 168 13.62 -9.32 13.79
C LEU A 168 13.42 -9.95 15.18
N GLN A 169 12.56 -10.96 15.34
CA GLN A 169 12.40 -11.65 16.61
C GLN A 169 13.63 -12.52 16.94
N PRO A 170 14.08 -12.61 18.20
CA PRO A 170 15.27 -13.39 18.57
C PRO A 170 15.23 -14.88 18.21
N GLN A 171 14.06 -15.45 17.94
CA GLN A 171 13.85 -16.85 17.58
C GLN A 171 13.77 -17.09 16.07
N SER A 172 13.82 -16.06 15.23
CA SER A 172 13.87 -16.20 13.77
C SER A 172 15.29 -16.63 13.35
N GLY A 173 15.53 -17.95 13.29
CA GLY A 173 16.84 -18.52 12.99
C GLY A 173 17.52 -17.90 11.76
N GLN A 174 18.85 -17.73 11.81
CA GLN A 174 19.73 -17.19 10.74
C GLN A 174 19.11 -16.07 9.88
N THR A 175 18.36 -15.14 10.49
CA THR A 175 17.82 -13.99 9.76
C THR A 175 18.93 -12.98 9.50
N GLU A 176 19.04 -12.52 8.25
CA GLU A 176 19.95 -11.45 7.86
C GLU A 176 19.39 -10.10 8.35
N VAL A 177 19.52 -9.85 9.65
CA VAL A 177 19.02 -8.65 10.36
C VAL A 177 19.37 -7.36 9.61
N SER A 178 20.58 -7.29 9.06
CA SER A 178 21.07 -6.17 8.27
C SER A 178 20.14 -5.84 7.08
N GLY A 179 19.70 -6.85 6.33
CA GLY A 179 18.83 -6.66 5.17
C GLY A 179 17.46 -6.09 5.53
N VAL A 180 16.89 -6.53 6.66
CA VAL A 180 15.60 -6.03 7.16
C VAL A 180 15.73 -4.57 7.62
N VAL A 181 16.79 -4.25 8.38
CA VAL A 181 17.09 -2.89 8.85
C VAL A 181 17.28 -1.94 7.66
N MET A 182 18.08 -2.34 6.66
CA MET A 182 18.25 -1.56 5.42
C MET A 182 16.92 -1.35 4.68
N GLY A 183 16.04 -2.35 4.65
CA GLY A 183 14.70 -2.24 4.09
C GLY A 183 13.86 -1.16 4.79
N LEU A 184 13.86 -1.14 6.12
CA LEU A 184 13.15 -0.15 6.93
C LEU A 184 13.69 1.27 6.74
N GLN A 185 15.02 1.43 6.62
CA GLN A 185 15.62 2.74 6.35
C GLN A 185 15.33 3.25 4.94
N LYS A 186 15.27 2.34 3.95
CA LYS A 186 14.82 2.69 2.59
C LYS A 186 13.35 3.10 2.60
N LEU A 187 12.50 2.40 3.36
CA LEU A 187 11.10 2.78 3.55
C LEU A 187 11.00 4.16 4.20
N GLU A 188 11.73 4.43 5.29
CA GLU A 188 11.78 5.76 5.92
C GLU A 188 12.14 6.85 4.91
N THR A 189 13.22 6.63 4.14
CA THR A 189 13.67 7.56 3.10
C THR A 189 12.59 7.80 2.05
N ARG A 190 11.90 6.74 1.62
CA ARG A 190 10.82 6.84 0.64
C ARG A 190 9.61 7.60 1.19
N LEU A 191 9.25 7.38 2.45
CA LEU A 191 8.15 8.07 3.11
C LEU A 191 8.44 9.57 3.26
N LEU A 192 9.68 9.95 3.57
CA LEU A 192 10.12 11.35 3.59
C LEU A 192 9.94 12.01 2.21
N GLN A 193 10.39 11.34 1.14
CA GLN A 193 10.22 11.82 -0.24
C GLN A 193 8.74 11.99 -0.62
N LEU A 194 7.89 11.02 -0.27
CA LEU A 194 6.46 11.09 -0.52
C LEU A 194 5.79 12.21 0.29
N GLY A 195 6.36 12.57 1.44
CA GLY A 195 5.92 13.67 2.31
C GLY A 195 6.33 15.07 1.83
N GLU A 196 7.15 15.21 0.80
CA GLU A 196 7.59 16.51 0.26
C GLU A 196 6.48 17.22 -0.53
N GLU A 197 6.23 18.49 -0.21
CA GLU A 197 5.19 19.31 -0.88
C GLU A 197 5.50 19.56 -2.36
N ARG A 198 6.78 19.53 -2.72
CA ARG A 198 7.27 19.68 -4.09
C ARG A 198 8.25 18.56 -4.41
N LEU A 199 8.06 17.93 -5.57
CA LEU A 199 8.89 16.82 -6.02
C LEU A 199 10.30 17.29 -6.39
N ASN A 200 11.29 16.46 -6.08
CA ASN A 200 12.71 16.64 -6.43
C ASN A 200 13.27 17.99 -5.99
N SER A 201 12.67 18.57 -4.96
CA SER A 201 12.92 19.97 -4.64
C SER A 201 14.10 20.12 -3.69
N GLY A 202 14.46 19.08 -2.92
CA GLY A 202 15.63 19.12 -2.03
C GLY A 202 15.66 20.41 -1.19
N LEU A 203 16.81 21.06 -1.11
CA LEU A 203 16.94 22.39 -0.47
C LEU A 203 16.14 23.51 -1.16
N LEU A 204 15.79 23.37 -2.44
CA LEU A 204 15.01 24.36 -3.20
C LEU A 204 13.49 24.26 -2.98
N GLY A 205 13.03 23.17 -2.35
CA GLY A 205 11.62 23.00 -1.95
C GLY A 205 11.20 23.99 -0.87
N ALA A 206 12.12 24.29 0.06
CA ALA A 206 11.90 25.22 1.17
C ALA A 206 11.69 26.67 0.72
N ILE A 207 12.10 27.03 -0.50
CA ILE A 207 11.88 28.35 -1.11
C ILE A 207 10.74 28.35 -2.15
N GLY A 208 9.99 27.25 -2.26
CA GLY A 208 8.82 27.17 -3.13
C GLY A 208 9.14 27.04 -4.62
N LEU A 209 10.24 26.36 -4.98
CA LEU A 209 10.54 25.96 -6.37
C LEU A 209 10.36 24.45 -6.54
N GLY A 210 9.95 24.01 -7.73
CA GLY A 210 9.72 22.58 -8.06
C GLY A 210 8.27 22.23 -8.36
N LYS A 211 8.05 21.04 -8.94
CA LYS A 211 6.71 20.55 -9.32
C LYS A 211 5.92 20.23 -8.06
N ARG A 212 4.70 20.79 -7.95
CA ARG A 212 3.79 20.46 -6.84
C ARG A 212 3.57 18.95 -6.80
N SER A 213 3.75 18.36 -5.63
CA SER A 213 3.52 16.95 -5.44
C SER A 213 2.02 16.65 -5.58
N PRO A 214 1.63 15.59 -6.30
CA PRO A 214 0.22 15.30 -6.57
C PRO A 214 -0.49 14.68 -5.36
N VAL A 215 0.24 14.36 -4.29
CA VAL A 215 -0.34 13.65 -3.15
C VAL A 215 -1.12 14.55 -2.19
N SER A 216 -2.18 13.99 -1.61
CA SER A 216 -3.08 14.69 -0.67
C SER A 216 -2.41 15.06 0.67
N ASN A 217 -3.01 16.02 1.39
CA ASN A 217 -2.54 16.40 2.72
C ASN A 217 -2.75 15.27 3.75
N SER A 218 -3.86 14.52 3.68
CA SER A 218 -4.09 13.37 4.56
C SER A 218 -3.02 12.30 4.38
N PHE A 219 -2.63 12.00 3.14
CA PHE A 219 -1.54 11.05 2.87
C PHE A 219 -0.20 11.56 3.40
N ARG A 220 0.07 12.86 3.29
CA ARG A 220 1.28 13.47 3.88
C ARG A 220 1.36 13.27 5.39
N VAL A 221 0.22 13.39 6.09
CA VAL A 221 0.15 13.13 7.54
C VAL A 221 0.57 11.68 7.82
N VAL A 222 0.06 10.71 7.06
CA VAL A 222 0.42 9.29 7.22
C VAL A 222 1.90 9.05 7.00
N VAL A 223 2.44 9.45 5.84
CA VAL A 223 3.83 9.14 5.48
C VAL A 223 4.83 9.87 6.38
N ARG A 224 4.55 11.11 6.81
CA ARG A 224 5.42 11.83 7.76
C ARG A 224 5.38 11.22 9.15
N SER A 225 4.21 10.75 9.58
CA SER A 225 4.07 10.05 10.86
C SER A 225 4.84 8.73 10.87
N LEU A 226 4.71 7.92 9.82
CA LEU A 226 5.50 6.69 9.68
C LEU A 226 7.01 6.96 9.57
N ALA A 227 7.42 7.99 8.82
CA ALA A 227 8.84 8.36 8.71
C ALA A 227 9.41 8.80 10.07
N ALA A 228 8.70 9.66 10.80
CA ALA A 228 9.10 10.09 12.14
C ALA A 228 9.22 8.89 13.09
N PHE A 229 8.23 7.99 13.08
CA PHE A 229 8.29 6.76 13.86
C PHE A 229 9.52 5.92 13.51
N LEU A 230 9.73 5.58 12.24
CA LEU A 230 10.85 4.76 11.80
C LEU A 230 12.21 5.39 12.13
N SER A 231 12.35 6.72 12.02
CA SER A 231 13.59 7.42 12.38
C SER A 231 13.97 7.25 13.87
N ILE A 232 12.98 7.01 14.73
CA ILE A 232 13.15 6.77 16.18
C ILE A 232 13.34 5.27 16.47
N GLN A 233 12.68 4.40 15.71
CA GLN A 233 12.79 2.94 15.89
C GLN A 233 14.05 2.36 15.27
N VAL A 234 14.60 2.99 14.24
CA VAL A 234 15.79 2.51 13.49
C VAL A 234 16.82 3.64 13.40
N PRO A 235 17.48 4.02 14.51
CA PRO A 235 18.41 5.16 14.52
C PRO A 235 19.61 5.00 13.59
N SER A 236 20.07 3.76 13.38
CA SER A 236 21.19 3.43 12.48
C SER A 236 21.08 2.01 11.94
N GLU A 237 21.98 1.62 11.02
CA GLU A 237 22.03 0.24 10.49
C GLU A 237 22.31 -0.82 11.57
N LYS A 238 22.89 -0.40 12.70
CA LYS A 238 23.30 -1.29 13.80
C LYS A 238 22.39 -1.20 15.01
N GLU A 239 21.50 -0.21 15.05
CA GLU A 239 20.67 0.09 16.21
C GLU A 239 19.20 0.04 15.82
N ILE A 240 18.45 -0.76 16.58
CA ILE A 240 17.03 -0.96 16.34
C ILE A 240 16.30 -1.16 17.67
N ARG A 241 15.17 -0.46 17.83
CA ARG A 241 14.37 -0.55 19.05
C ARG A 241 13.30 -1.61 18.90
N LEU A 242 13.60 -2.82 19.37
CA LEU A 242 12.70 -3.98 19.33
C LEU A 242 11.90 -4.20 20.62
N GLN A 243 12.22 -3.44 21.67
CA GLN A 243 11.58 -3.52 22.98
C GLN A 243 11.25 -2.12 23.50
N PRO A 244 10.22 -2.00 24.35
CA PRO A 244 9.93 -0.79 25.12
C PRO A 244 11.16 -0.29 25.91
N THR A 245 11.29 1.02 26.08
CA THR A 245 12.30 1.64 26.94
C THR A 245 11.66 2.55 27.99
N SER A 246 12.41 2.93 29.02
CA SER A 246 11.95 3.86 30.06
C SER A 246 11.87 5.30 29.55
N ASP A 247 12.79 5.66 28.65
CA ASP A 247 12.92 6.98 28.05
C ASP A 247 13.25 6.88 26.55
N LEU A 248 13.00 7.96 25.81
CA LEU A 248 13.35 8.08 24.39
C LEU A 248 14.56 9.00 24.22
N GLN A 249 15.69 8.40 23.87
CA GLN A 249 16.87 9.12 23.40
C GLN A 249 16.75 9.34 21.89
N LEU A 250 16.52 10.59 21.49
CA LEU A 250 16.30 10.95 20.08
C LEU A 250 17.61 11.39 19.43
N SER A 251 17.93 10.79 18.28
CA SER A 251 18.99 11.31 17.42
C SER A 251 18.61 12.69 16.85
N ALA A 252 19.60 13.46 16.39
CA ALA A 252 19.32 14.77 15.76
C ALA A 252 18.37 14.63 14.55
N LYS A 253 18.53 13.56 13.74
CA LYS A 253 17.63 13.23 12.63
C LYS A 253 16.22 12.96 13.12
N ALA A 254 16.06 12.12 14.15
CA ALA A 254 14.78 11.77 14.70
C ALA A 254 14.06 12.99 15.31
N GLN A 255 14.79 13.83 16.05
CA GLN A 255 14.28 15.08 16.60
C GLN A 255 13.79 16.04 15.50
N GLN A 256 14.56 16.16 14.41
CA GLN A 256 14.18 16.98 13.27
C GLN A 256 12.92 16.44 12.58
N THR A 257 12.88 15.15 12.26
CA THR A 257 11.74 14.54 11.56
C THR A 257 10.46 14.62 12.40
N LEU A 258 10.56 14.35 13.71
CA LEU A 258 9.42 14.48 14.63
C LEU A 258 8.95 15.94 14.76
N GLY A 259 9.89 16.89 14.86
CA GLY A 259 9.55 18.32 14.90
C GLY A 259 8.83 18.80 13.63
N MET A 260 9.22 18.28 12.46
CA MET A 260 8.52 18.57 11.19
C MET A 260 7.09 18.03 11.14
N LEU A 261 6.85 16.86 11.73
CA LEU A 261 5.49 16.32 11.87
C LEU A 261 4.64 17.21 12.79
N GLU A 262 5.19 17.59 13.94
CA GLU A 262 4.46 18.38 14.94
C GLU A 262 4.14 19.79 14.46
N ALA A 263 5.04 20.40 13.68
CA ALA A 263 4.79 21.68 13.04
C ALA A 263 3.60 21.64 12.04
N MET A 264 3.16 20.45 11.60
CA MET A 264 1.95 20.34 10.77
C MET A 264 0.70 20.73 11.56
N ALA A 265 0.62 20.40 12.85
CA ALA A 265 -0.56 20.69 13.67
C ALA A 265 -0.84 22.20 13.79
N SER A 266 0.19 23.04 13.75
CA SER A 266 0.06 24.51 13.80
C SER A 266 -0.04 25.17 12.43
N SER A 267 0.07 24.41 11.34
CA SER A 267 0.00 24.92 9.98
C SER A 267 -1.44 25.04 9.50
N LYS A 268 -1.80 26.20 8.92
CA LYS A 268 -3.11 26.42 8.30
C LYS A 268 -3.46 25.37 7.24
N GLN A 269 -2.46 24.81 6.56
CA GLN A 269 -2.67 23.79 5.53
C GLN A 269 -3.18 22.45 6.08
N TYR A 270 -2.88 22.15 7.35
CA TYR A 270 -3.21 20.87 7.98
C TYR A 270 -4.13 21.05 9.20
N ALA A 271 -4.83 22.18 9.29
CA ALA A 271 -5.71 22.48 10.42
C ALA A 271 -6.79 21.41 10.62
N GLU A 272 -7.35 20.85 9.54
CA GLU A 272 -8.32 19.75 9.61
C GLU A 272 -7.73 18.41 10.10
N PHE A 273 -6.40 18.29 10.13
CA PHE A 273 -5.69 17.07 10.55
C PHE A 273 -4.98 17.25 11.90
N GLU A 274 -5.23 18.36 12.63
CA GLU A 274 -4.58 18.67 13.90
C GLU A 274 -4.70 17.51 14.91
N GLU A 275 -5.90 16.94 15.06
CA GLU A 275 -6.16 15.82 15.95
C GLU A 275 -5.37 14.57 15.54
N SER A 276 -5.37 14.24 14.24
CA SER A 276 -4.66 13.08 13.69
C SER A 276 -3.14 13.20 13.88
N VAL A 277 -2.59 14.39 13.61
CA VAL A 277 -1.17 14.69 13.82
C VAL A 277 -0.82 14.59 15.31
N THR A 278 -1.66 15.14 16.18
CA THR A 278 -1.45 15.10 17.63
C THR A 278 -1.44 13.67 18.16
N LYS A 279 -2.42 12.84 17.77
CA LYS A 279 -2.48 11.43 18.16
C LYS A 279 -1.27 10.65 17.66
N ALA A 280 -0.83 10.90 16.43
CA ALA A 280 0.37 10.28 15.88
C ALA A 280 1.64 10.70 16.65
N ALA A 281 1.82 11.99 16.93
CA ALA A 281 2.95 12.49 17.71
C ALA A 281 2.98 11.92 19.13
N GLN A 282 1.82 11.82 19.79
CA GLN A 282 1.69 11.18 21.11
C GLN A 282 2.08 9.70 21.05
N PHE A 283 1.59 8.96 20.05
CA PHE A 283 1.96 7.56 19.83
C PHE A 283 3.47 7.40 19.66
N ILE A 284 4.09 8.26 18.84
CA ILE A 284 5.51 8.21 18.52
C ILE A 284 6.40 8.57 19.72
N ARG A 285 5.96 9.54 20.54
CA ARG A 285 6.66 9.98 21.76
C ARG A 285 6.57 8.99 22.92
N TYR A 286 5.67 8.02 22.88
CA TYR A 286 5.52 7.08 23.98
C TYR A 286 6.70 6.07 23.97
N PRO A 287 7.57 6.05 25.01
CA PRO A 287 8.73 5.15 25.07
C PRO A 287 8.36 3.67 25.10
N GLY A 288 7.11 3.38 25.51
CA GLY A 288 6.58 2.03 25.54
C GLY A 288 6.30 1.43 24.16
N HIS A 289 6.20 2.24 23.10
CA HIS A 289 6.12 1.73 21.73
C HIS A 289 7.52 1.44 21.18
N CYS A 290 7.63 0.37 20.39
CA CYS A 290 8.85 -0.03 19.70
C CYS A 290 8.54 -0.33 18.23
N LEU A 291 9.51 -0.78 17.42
CA LEU A 291 9.27 -1.09 16.00
C LEU A 291 8.04 -1.99 15.74
N ARG A 292 7.76 -2.92 16.66
CA ARG A 292 6.62 -3.84 16.58
C ARG A 292 5.25 -3.14 16.59
N ASP A 293 5.21 -1.90 17.05
CA ASP A 293 4.00 -1.08 17.09
C ASP A 293 3.83 -0.24 15.81
N GLY A 294 4.74 -0.33 14.84
CA GLY A 294 4.61 0.33 13.54
C GLY A 294 3.31 0.00 12.78
N PRO A 295 2.90 -1.28 12.69
CA PRO A 295 1.61 -1.67 12.14
C PRO A 295 0.42 -0.97 12.83
N ARG A 296 0.47 -0.85 14.16
CA ARG A 296 -0.56 -0.18 14.97
C ARG A 296 -0.62 1.32 14.71
N LEU A 297 0.52 1.99 14.51
CA LEU A 297 0.55 3.39 14.11
C LEU A 297 -0.13 3.60 12.76
N LEU A 298 0.17 2.73 11.78
CA LEU A 298 -0.47 2.80 10.47
C LEU A 298 -1.97 2.53 10.56
N ALA A 299 -2.41 1.55 11.36
CA ALA A 299 -3.82 1.27 11.62
C ALA A 299 -4.53 2.49 12.24
N LEU A 300 -3.94 3.10 13.27
CA LEU A 300 -4.47 4.32 13.89
C LEU A 300 -4.69 5.43 12.84
N LEU A 301 -3.68 5.70 12.02
CA LEU A 301 -3.73 6.75 11.01
C LEU A 301 -4.72 6.43 9.89
N ALA A 302 -4.77 5.19 9.41
CA ALA A 302 -5.72 4.74 8.40
C ALA A 302 -7.17 4.90 8.90
N ASN A 303 -7.45 4.51 10.15
CA ASN A 303 -8.78 4.64 10.73
C ASN A 303 -9.20 6.10 10.96
N LEU A 304 -8.26 6.99 11.29
CA LEU A 304 -8.56 8.41 11.49
C LEU A 304 -8.76 9.17 10.17
N LEU A 305 -7.99 8.84 9.14
CA LEU A 305 -7.91 9.65 7.91
C LEU A 305 -8.64 9.03 6.72
N TYR A 306 -8.92 7.73 6.77
CA TYR A 306 -9.53 6.97 5.68
C TYR A 306 -10.61 5.98 6.17
N PRO A 307 -11.53 6.40 7.06
CA PRO A 307 -12.51 5.49 7.68
C PRO A 307 -13.45 4.83 6.67
N ASP A 308 -13.67 5.45 5.50
CA ASP A 308 -14.60 4.96 4.49
C ASP A 308 -13.98 3.94 3.52
N LEU A 309 -12.64 3.76 3.56
CA LEU A 309 -11.94 2.86 2.63
C LEU A 309 -11.96 1.42 3.13
N ARG A 310 -13.01 0.69 2.75
CA ARG A 310 -13.29 -0.67 3.25
C ARG A 310 -12.19 -1.70 2.96
N TYR A 311 -11.39 -1.51 1.91
CA TYR A 311 -10.25 -2.40 1.65
C TYR A 311 -9.16 -2.32 2.71
N LEU A 312 -9.08 -1.20 3.45
CA LEU A 312 -8.14 -1.00 4.55
C LEU A 312 -8.57 -1.68 5.85
N HIS A 313 -9.79 -2.21 5.96
CA HIS A 313 -10.25 -2.86 7.20
C HIS A 313 -9.41 -4.08 7.58
N ILE A 314 -8.55 -4.62 6.70
CA ILE A 314 -7.58 -5.65 7.09
C ILE A 314 -6.44 -5.11 7.98
N ILE A 315 -6.28 -3.79 8.07
CA ILE A 315 -5.30 -3.10 8.89
C ILE A 315 -5.99 -2.77 10.23
N HIS A 316 -5.76 -3.61 11.23
CA HIS A 316 -6.28 -3.46 12.60
C HIS A 316 -5.13 -3.42 13.62
#